data_AF-A0A6M7UM47-F1
#
_entry.id   AF-A0A6M7UM47-F1
#
_cell.length_a   1.000
_cell.length_b   1.000
_cell.length_c   1.000
_cell.angle_alpha   90.00
_cell.angle_beta   90.00
_cell.angle_gamma   90.00
#
_symmetry.space_group_name_H-M   'P 1'
#
loop_
_entity.id
_entity.type
_entity.pdbx_description
1 polymer ?
#
loop_
_entity_poly.entity_id
_entity_poly.type
_entity_poly.pdbx_seq_one_letter_code
_entity_poly.pdbx_strand_id
1 'polypeptide(L)'
;MKRRRFLSTARMTQAMVTGLLSAGLMTAPLDVADAQTKKTEKGDKVHAARPANIDRNGVLILIRGTLLALDQANKTGNYTVLRDLGSPNFQANSAAGLGDIFANQRKQALDFGAVAVLDPQLTLLPQIEPNGMLHMAGFFPSVPMQVNFELLFEPANRQWKIYGVSVNLTSGAPQAPDTPVAEQQKPDDAGLPPDAPSMAVQPKKTAKP
;
A
#
# COMPACT_ATOMS: atom_id res chain seq x y z
N MET A 1 -35.27 -17.49 48.43
CA MET A 1 -36.28 -18.09 47.53
C MET A 1 -35.67 -18.21 46.13
N LYS A 2 -35.63 -19.44 45.61
CA LYS A 2 -35.42 -19.89 44.21
C LYS A 2 -34.23 -19.39 43.35
N ARG A 3 -33.33 -20.35 43.13
CA ARG A 3 -32.27 -20.49 42.11
C ARG A 3 -32.82 -20.45 40.67
N ARG A 4 -31.93 -20.17 39.69
CA ARG A 4 -31.74 -21.01 38.49
C ARG A 4 -30.44 -20.68 37.75
N ARG A 5 -29.48 -21.61 37.86
CA ARG A 5 -28.39 -21.86 36.89
C ARG A 5 -28.99 -22.63 35.71
N PHE A 6 -28.49 -22.42 34.51
CA PHE A 6 -28.53 -23.43 33.45
C PHE A 6 -27.14 -23.54 32.81
N LEU A 7 -26.44 -24.61 33.19
CA LEU A 7 -25.44 -25.25 32.33
C LEU A 7 -26.22 -26.09 31.31
N SER A 8 -25.76 -26.15 30.07
CA SER A 8 -26.18 -27.21 29.16
C SER A 8 -24.93 -27.88 28.58
N THR A 9 -24.80 -29.15 28.92
CA THR A 9 -23.71 -30.06 28.58
C THR A 9 -24.21 -31.03 27.52
N ALA A 10 -23.37 -31.29 26.52
CA ALA A 10 -23.23 -32.53 25.73
C ALA A 10 -24.46 -33.10 24.97
N ARG A 11 -24.21 -33.55 23.73
CA ARG A 11 -23.92 -34.98 23.47
C ARG A 11 -23.47 -35.23 22.03
N MET A 12 -22.41 -36.01 21.97
CA MET A 12 -21.80 -36.66 20.83
C MET A 12 -22.52 -38.00 20.62
N THR A 13 -22.98 -38.31 19.41
CA THR A 13 -23.44 -39.66 19.05
C THR A 13 -22.91 -40.02 17.67
N GLN A 14 -22.03 -41.00 17.68
CA GLN A 14 -21.55 -41.77 16.54
C GLN A 14 -22.45 -43.01 16.44
N ALA A 15 -22.83 -43.42 15.22
CA ALA A 15 -23.41 -44.74 14.99
C ALA A 15 -22.95 -45.25 13.60
N MET A 16 -22.10 -46.27 13.62
CA MET A 16 -21.90 -47.21 12.51
C MET A 16 -23.07 -48.19 12.47
N VAL A 17 -23.50 -48.59 11.27
CA VAL A 17 -24.25 -49.84 11.05
C VAL A 17 -23.70 -50.56 9.83
N THR A 18 -23.34 -51.82 10.07
CA THR A 18 -22.87 -52.85 9.15
C THR A 18 -24.04 -53.52 8.44
N GLY A 19 -23.86 -53.98 7.19
CA GLY A 19 -24.82 -54.89 6.54
C GLY A 19 -24.21 -55.58 5.31
N LEU A 20 -23.78 -56.84 5.48
CA LEU A 20 -23.51 -57.81 4.41
C LEU A 20 -24.83 -58.42 3.92
N LEU A 21 -24.95 -58.73 2.61
CA LEU A 21 -25.64 -59.94 2.13
C LEU A 21 -25.33 -60.26 0.63
N SER A 22 -24.94 -61.52 0.41
CA SER A 22 -25.29 -62.43 -0.70
C SER A 22 -24.68 -62.33 -2.10
N ALA A 23 -24.20 -63.49 -2.55
CA ALA A 23 -23.62 -63.83 -3.84
C ALA A 23 -24.66 -64.15 -4.93
N GLY A 24 -24.32 -63.84 -6.19
CA GLY A 24 -25.00 -64.30 -7.40
C GLY A 24 -24.09 -64.14 -8.62
N LEU A 25 -23.77 -65.25 -9.28
CA LEU A 25 -22.99 -65.36 -10.52
C LEU A 25 -23.88 -65.05 -11.74
N MET A 26 -23.52 -64.07 -12.58
CA MET A 26 -23.87 -64.01 -14.00
C MET A 26 -22.87 -63.14 -14.77
N THR A 27 -22.48 -63.65 -15.93
CA THR A 27 -21.45 -63.20 -16.87
C THR A 27 -21.88 -62.01 -17.74
N ALA A 28 -21.01 -60.99 -17.85
CA ALA A 28 -20.86 -60.13 -19.03
C ALA A 28 -19.51 -59.38 -18.95
N PRO A 29 -18.68 -59.35 -20.01
CA PRO A 29 -17.59 -58.37 -20.09
C PRO A 29 -18.23 -57.03 -20.46
N LEU A 30 -18.54 -56.22 -19.45
CA LEU A 30 -18.71 -54.80 -19.67
C LEU A 30 -17.31 -54.23 -19.87
N ASP A 31 -17.07 -53.71 -21.07
CA ASP A 31 -16.05 -52.73 -21.37
C ASP A 31 -15.80 -51.85 -20.14
N VAL A 32 -14.65 -52.06 -19.49
CA VAL A 32 -14.08 -51.05 -18.62
C VAL A 32 -13.54 -50.00 -19.57
N ALA A 33 -14.45 -49.18 -20.10
CA ALA A 33 -14.07 -47.86 -20.58
C ALA A 33 -13.34 -47.23 -19.40
N ASP A 34 -12.02 -47.08 -19.55
CA ASP A 34 -11.17 -46.32 -18.66
C ASP A 34 -11.82 -44.95 -18.47
N ALA A 35 -12.63 -44.87 -17.42
CA ALA A 35 -13.10 -43.62 -16.88
C ALA A 35 -11.83 -42.94 -16.40
N GLN A 36 -11.23 -42.13 -17.28
CA GLN A 36 -10.31 -41.08 -16.92
C GLN A 36 -11.04 -40.28 -15.85
N THR A 37 -10.77 -40.65 -14.61
CA THR A 37 -10.93 -39.80 -13.45
C THR A 37 -10.02 -38.63 -13.75
N LYS A 38 -10.59 -37.63 -14.44
CA LYS A 38 -10.06 -36.28 -14.52
C LYS A 38 -10.14 -35.78 -13.10
N LYS A 39 -9.13 -36.20 -12.32
CA LYS A 39 -8.77 -35.70 -11.01
C LYS A 39 -8.77 -34.21 -11.20
N THR A 40 -9.86 -33.58 -10.81
CA THR A 40 -9.95 -32.13 -10.80
C THR A 40 -9.10 -31.79 -9.61
N GLU A 41 -7.79 -31.74 -9.84
CA GLU A 41 -6.85 -31.06 -8.99
C GLU A 41 -7.27 -29.60 -9.06
N LYS A 42 -8.32 -29.27 -8.30
CA LYS A 42 -8.60 -27.93 -7.83
C LYS A 42 -7.49 -27.64 -6.82
N GLY A 43 -6.27 -27.57 -7.33
CA GLY A 43 -5.15 -26.98 -6.64
C GLY A 43 -5.61 -25.59 -6.28
N ASP A 44 -5.65 -25.35 -4.99
CA ASP A 44 -5.79 -24.02 -4.44
C ASP A 44 -4.60 -23.22 -4.99
N LYS A 45 -4.80 -22.59 -6.15
CA LYS A 45 -3.82 -21.68 -6.72
C LYS A 45 -3.83 -20.50 -5.76
N VAL A 46 -2.90 -20.52 -4.81
CA VAL A 46 -2.54 -19.35 -4.03
C VAL A 46 -2.19 -18.28 -5.06
N HIS A 47 -3.10 -17.34 -5.29
CA HIS A 47 -2.91 -16.28 -6.26
C HIS A 47 -1.81 -15.38 -5.70
N ALA A 48 -0.64 -15.31 -6.35
CA ALA A 48 0.42 -14.39 -5.93
C ALA A 48 -0.03 -12.93 -6.11
N ALA A 49 0.62 -12.02 -5.37
CA ALA A 49 0.42 -10.59 -5.58
C ALA A 49 0.75 -10.22 -7.04
N ARG A 50 -0.03 -9.29 -7.60
CA ARG A 50 0.10 -8.85 -9.01
C ARG A 50 0.10 -7.33 -9.11
N PRO A 51 0.81 -6.73 -10.06
CA PRO A 51 0.76 -5.28 -10.26
C PRO A 51 -0.68 -4.78 -10.47
N ALA A 52 -1.03 -3.66 -9.85
CA ALA A 52 -2.33 -3.03 -10.04
C ALA A 52 -2.33 -2.21 -11.33
N ASN A 53 -3.40 -2.32 -12.12
CA ASN A 53 -3.60 -1.49 -13.31
C ASN A 53 -4.27 -0.16 -12.92
N ILE A 54 -3.48 0.73 -12.29
CA ILE A 54 -3.90 2.08 -11.88
C ILE A 54 -2.84 3.04 -12.42
N ASP A 55 -3.28 4.08 -13.13
CA ASP A 55 -2.36 5.11 -13.61
C ASP A 55 -1.77 5.94 -12.46
N ARG A 56 -0.71 6.70 -12.76
CA ARG A 56 -0.03 7.55 -11.78
C ARG A 56 -0.97 8.50 -11.05
N ASN A 57 -1.92 9.11 -11.76
CA ASN A 57 -2.84 10.08 -11.16
C ASN A 57 -3.83 9.38 -10.21
N GLY A 58 -4.32 8.20 -10.58
CA GLY A 58 -5.15 7.36 -9.71
C GLY A 58 -4.44 7.00 -8.41
N VAL A 59 -3.15 6.62 -8.49
CA VAL A 59 -2.31 6.34 -7.31
C VAL A 59 -2.18 7.60 -6.43
N LEU A 60 -1.86 8.75 -7.03
CA LEU A 60 -1.72 10.01 -6.30
C LEU A 60 -3.04 10.44 -5.63
N ILE A 61 -4.19 10.24 -6.28
CA ILE A 61 -5.51 10.54 -5.71
C ILE A 61 -5.76 9.68 -4.46
N LEU A 62 -5.46 8.39 -4.51
CA LEU A 62 -5.66 7.48 -3.37
C LEU A 62 -4.75 7.85 -2.19
N ILE A 63 -3.47 8.09 -2.45
CA ILE A 63 -2.49 8.45 -1.42
C ILE A 63 -2.85 9.81 -0.80
N ARG A 64 -2.97 10.86 -1.62
CA ARG A 64 -3.21 12.23 -1.14
C ARG A 64 -4.58 12.35 -0.48
N GLY A 65 -5.62 11.77 -1.07
CA GLY A 65 -6.97 11.81 -0.51
C GLY A 65 -7.03 11.22 0.89
N THR A 66 -6.35 10.09 1.12
CA THR A 66 -6.29 9.43 2.42
C THR A 66 -5.52 10.26 3.45
N LEU A 67 -4.30 10.71 3.09
CA LEU A 67 -3.43 11.42 4.01
C LEU A 67 -3.94 12.83 4.35
N LEU A 68 -4.59 13.51 3.41
CA LEU A 68 -5.22 14.80 3.68
C LEU A 68 -6.47 14.67 4.55
N ALA A 69 -7.26 13.60 4.38
CA ALA A 69 -8.38 13.33 5.28
C ALA A 69 -7.88 13.06 6.72
N LEU A 70 -6.77 12.32 6.86
CA LEU A 70 -6.13 12.09 8.15
C LEU A 70 -5.56 13.38 8.76
N ASP A 71 -4.93 14.24 7.96
CA ASP A 71 -4.45 15.55 8.39
C ASP A 71 -5.57 16.42 8.97
N GLN A 72 -6.67 16.55 8.23
CA GLN A 72 -7.84 17.30 8.66
C GLN A 72 -8.44 16.72 9.94
N ALA A 73 -8.50 15.39 10.06
CA ALA A 73 -8.98 14.72 11.25
C ALA A 73 -8.08 14.97 12.48
N ASN A 74 -6.75 14.94 12.31
CA ASN A 74 -5.80 15.26 13.37
C ASN A 74 -5.93 16.71 13.83
N LYS A 75 -6.02 17.67 12.88
CA LYS A 75 -6.13 19.10 13.17
C LYS A 75 -7.43 19.49 13.87
N THR A 76 -8.53 18.84 13.52
CA THR A 76 -9.87 19.17 14.04
C THR A 76 -10.33 18.26 15.18
N GLY A 77 -9.69 17.10 15.35
CA GLY A 77 -10.19 16.02 16.19
C GLY A 77 -11.41 15.28 15.60
N ASN A 78 -11.81 15.59 14.36
CA ASN A 78 -12.99 14.98 13.72
C ASN A 78 -12.59 13.91 12.69
N TYR A 79 -12.81 12.64 13.04
CA TYR A 79 -12.45 11.49 12.22
C TYR A 79 -13.60 10.93 11.38
N THR A 80 -14.78 11.56 11.36
CA THR A 80 -15.92 11.00 10.62
C THR A 80 -15.66 10.95 9.13
N VAL A 81 -15.02 11.98 8.54
CA VAL A 81 -14.69 12.00 7.11
C VAL A 81 -13.73 10.87 6.75
N LEU A 82 -12.64 10.70 7.51
CA LEU A 82 -11.69 9.61 7.27
C LEU A 82 -12.38 8.24 7.36
N ARG A 83 -13.20 8.04 8.39
CA ARG A 83 -13.99 6.82 8.57
C ARG A 83 -14.92 6.57 7.38
N ASP A 84 -15.67 7.58 6.95
CA ASP A 84 -16.72 7.45 5.95
C ASP A 84 -16.16 7.34 4.51
N LEU A 85 -14.93 7.81 4.28
CA LEU A 85 -14.16 7.54 3.06
C LEU A 85 -13.66 6.09 2.98
N GLY A 86 -13.56 5.43 4.13
CA GLY A 86 -13.18 4.03 4.23
C GLY A 86 -14.26 3.07 3.79
N SER A 87 -13.85 1.81 3.73
CA SER A 87 -14.70 0.69 3.38
C SER A 87 -15.60 0.29 4.54
N PRO A 88 -16.60 -0.59 4.34
CA PRO A 88 -17.40 -1.11 5.45
C PRO A 88 -16.55 -1.73 6.57
N ASN A 89 -15.46 -2.42 6.22
CA ASN A 89 -14.54 -2.99 7.22
C ASN A 89 -13.75 -1.90 7.96
N PHE A 90 -13.33 -0.84 7.30
CA PHE A 90 -12.68 0.29 7.98
C PHE A 90 -13.66 1.08 8.86
N GLN A 91 -14.92 1.21 8.42
CA GLN A 91 -16.01 1.84 9.15
C GLN A 91 -16.44 1.07 10.41
N ALA A 92 -15.96 -0.15 10.61
CA ALA A 92 -16.07 -0.84 11.90
C ALA A 92 -15.35 -0.08 13.03
N ASN A 93 -14.38 0.79 12.70
CA ASN A 93 -13.81 1.74 13.65
C ASN A 93 -14.81 2.87 13.95
N SER A 94 -14.92 3.26 15.22
CA SER A 94 -15.61 4.50 15.59
C SER A 94 -14.71 5.72 15.32
N ALA A 95 -15.31 6.89 15.12
CA ALA A 95 -14.53 8.14 14.98
C ALA A 95 -13.69 8.43 16.23
N ALA A 96 -14.21 8.11 17.42
CA ALA A 96 -13.46 8.21 18.68
C ALA A 96 -12.27 7.23 18.70
N GLY A 97 -12.48 5.97 18.30
CA GLY A 97 -11.42 4.97 18.24
C GLY A 97 -10.30 5.35 17.26
N LEU A 98 -10.64 5.91 16.09
CA LEU A 98 -9.64 6.49 15.19
C LEU A 98 -8.89 7.65 15.84
N GLY A 99 -9.59 8.50 16.59
CA GLY A 99 -8.97 9.58 17.36
C GLY A 99 -7.98 9.11 18.44
N ASP A 100 -8.24 7.95 19.04
CA ASP A 100 -7.33 7.32 19.99
C ASP A 100 -6.10 6.73 19.29
N ILE A 101 -6.29 6.04 18.16
CA ILE A 101 -5.22 5.46 17.34
C ILE A 101 -4.24 6.54 16.88
N PHE A 102 -4.75 7.67 16.39
CA PHE A 102 -3.93 8.77 15.88
C PHE A 102 -3.61 9.86 16.91
N ALA A 103 -3.88 9.60 18.19
CA ALA A 103 -3.69 10.58 19.26
C ALA A 103 -2.24 11.06 19.35
N ASN A 104 -1.26 10.18 19.09
CA ASN A 104 0.15 10.54 19.14
C ASN A 104 0.53 11.54 18.05
N GLN A 105 0.11 11.29 16.80
CA GLN A 105 0.35 12.19 15.67
C GLN A 105 -0.27 13.57 15.91
N ARG A 106 -1.49 13.61 16.46
CA ARG A 106 -2.13 14.87 16.85
C ARG A 106 -1.36 15.60 17.96
N LYS A 107 -0.90 14.89 19.01
CA LYS A 107 -0.11 15.48 20.10
C LYS A 107 1.21 16.08 19.62
N GLN A 108 1.82 15.46 18.61
CA GLN A 108 3.03 15.95 17.97
C GLN A 108 2.77 17.12 17.00
N ALA A 109 1.50 17.54 16.82
CA ALA A 109 1.08 18.60 15.92
C ALA A 109 1.62 18.41 14.49
N LEU A 110 1.59 17.15 14.01
CA LEU A 110 2.10 16.83 12.69
C LEU A 110 1.25 17.49 11.61
N ASP A 111 1.92 18.21 10.72
CA ASP A 111 1.30 18.82 9.55
C ASP A 111 1.60 17.96 8.32
N PHE A 112 0.58 17.25 7.84
CA PHE A 112 0.68 16.50 6.59
C PHE A 112 0.27 17.36 5.39
N GLY A 113 0.03 18.66 5.53
CA GLY A 113 -0.35 19.55 4.43
C GLY A 113 0.65 19.53 3.25
N ALA A 114 1.94 19.26 3.53
CA ALA A 114 2.96 19.11 2.49
C ALA A 114 2.66 17.96 1.50
N VAL A 115 1.89 16.93 1.89
CA VAL A 115 1.51 15.82 1.00
C VAL A 115 0.63 16.27 -0.16
N ALA A 116 -0.01 17.45 -0.05
CA ALA A 116 -0.81 18.01 -1.13
C ALA A 116 0.03 18.41 -2.36
N VAL A 117 1.30 18.77 -2.15
CA VAL A 117 2.16 19.35 -3.19
C VAL A 117 3.37 18.48 -3.51
N LEU A 118 3.88 17.72 -2.54
CA LEU A 118 5.00 16.83 -2.74
C LEU A 118 4.58 15.57 -3.49
N ASP A 119 5.48 15.03 -4.30
CA ASP A 119 5.31 13.72 -4.92
C ASP A 119 5.89 12.64 -4.01
N PRO A 120 5.16 11.53 -3.76
CA PRO A 120 5.66 10.43 -2.95
C PRO A 120 6.68 9.59 -3.73
N GLN A 121 7.67 9.06 -3.01
CA GLN A 121 8.53 7.98 -3.47
C GLN A 121 7.96 6.65 -2.99
N LEU A 122 7.59 5.77 -3.92
CA LEU A 122 7.01 4.47 -3.59
C LEU A 122 8.11 3.45 -3.28
N THR A 123 8.06 2.86 -2.09
CA THR A 123 8.88 1.72 -1.70
C THR A 123 8.20 0.40 -2.05
N LEU A 124 6.87 0.43 -2.15
CA LEU A 124 6.04 -0.65 -2.65
C LEU A 124 5.12 -0.11 -3.74
N LEU A 125 5.35 -0.55 -4.97
CA LEU A 125 4.49 -0.20 -6.10
C LEU A 125 3.07 -0.75 -5.88
N PRO A 126 2.03 -0.09 -6.45
CA PRO A 126 0.65 -0.52 -6.32
C PRO A 126 0.48 -1.96 -6.82
N GLN A 127 0.04 -2.84 -5.93
CA GLN A 127 -0.21 -4.24 -6.26
C GLN A 127 -1.50 -4.74 -5.62
N ILE A 128 -2.12 -5.72 -6.28
CA ILE A 128 -3.27 -6.46 -5.77
C ILE A 128 -2.76 -7.72 -5.10
N GLU A 129 -2.99 -7.80 -3.80
CA GLU A 129 -2.65 -8.93 -2.95
C GLU A 129 -3.53 -10.17 -3.24
N PRO A 130 -3.15 -11.38 -2.79
CA PRO A 130 -3.94 -12.61 -2.97
C PRO A 130 -5.39 -12.50 -2.51
N ASN A 131 -5.65 -11.68 -1.49
CA ASN A 131 -6.97 -11.42 -0.91
C ASN A 131 -7.79 -10.35 -1.67
N GLY A 132 -7.26 -9.82 -2.77
CA GLY A 132 -7.92 -8.81 -3.59
C GLY A 132 -7.75 -7.37 -3.09
N MET A 133 -7.01 -7.13 -2.01
CA MET A 133 -6.71 -5.78 -1.54
C MET A 133 -5.64 -5.11 -2.41
N LEU A 134 -5.79 -3.82 -2.62
CA LEU A 134 -4.74 -2.97 -3.18
C LEU A 134 -3.80 -2.52 -2.06
N HIS A 135 -2.51 -2.72 -2.26
CA HIS A 135 -1.48 -2.40 -1.29
C HIS A 135 -0.39 -1.53 -1.95
N MET A 136 0.01 -0.47 -1.24
CA MET A 136 1.12 0.40 -1.62
C MET A 136 1.74 1.05 -0.39
N ALA A 137 3.03 1.37 -0.49
CA ALA A 137 3.80 2.00 0.57
C ALA A 137 4.85 2.94 -0.01
N GLY A 138 5.28 3.91 0.78
CA GLY A 138 6.25 4.89 0.34
C GLY A 138 6.48 5.97 1.38
N PHE A 139 7.08 7.07 0.92
CA PHE A 139 7.32 8.23 1.76
C PHE A 139 7.26 9.53 0.96
N PHE A 140 7.02 10.64 1.64
CA PHE A 140 7.16 11.98 1.10
C PHE A 140 8.52 12.54 1.54
N PRO A 141 9.41 12.90 0.59
CA PRO A 141 10.71 13.41 0.93
C PRO A 141 10.61 14.84 1.47
N SER A 142 11.01 15.04 2.72
CA SER A 142 11.05 16.35 3.37
C SER A 142 12.09 16.40 4.48
N VAL A 143 12.51 17.61 4.85
CA VAL A 143 13.48 17.88 5.93
C VAL A 143 12.86 18.78 6.99
N PRO A 144 13.18 18.58 8.29
CA PRO A 144 14.04 17.54 8.85
C PRO A 144 13.35 16.17 9.03
N MET A 145 12.03 16.10 8.85
CA MET A 145 11.25 14.87 9.00
C MET A 145 10.56 14.51 7.70
N GLN A 146 10.53 13.22 7.37
CA GLN A 146 9.77 12.66 6.25
C GLN A 146 8.55 11.87 6.75
N VAL A 147 7.51 11.85 5.93
CA VAL A 147 6.28 11.10 6.20
C VAL A 147 6.35 9.78 5.46
N ASN A 148 6.38 8.66 6.18
CA ASN A 148 6.28 7.32 5.60
C ASN A 148 4.83 6.85 5.74
N PHE A 149 4.36 6.12 4.75
CA PHE A 149 3.01 5.60 4.71
C PHE A 149 2.97 4.17 4.19
N GLU A 150 1.97 3.43 4.65
CA GLU A 150 1.52 2.17 4.09
C GLU A 150 0.00 2.19 4.05
N LEU A 151 -0.56 1.91 2.87
CA LEU A 151 -1.98 2.03 2.60
C LEU A 151 -2.52 0.74 2.00
N LEU A 152 -3.63 0.29 2.58
CA LEU A 152 -4.41 -0.83 2.08
C LEU A 152 -5.79 -0.32 1.69
N PHE A 153 -6.25 -0.75 0.52
CA PHE A 153 -7.60 -0.45 0.04
C PHE A 153 -8.31 -1.76 -0.32
N GLU A 154 -9.59 -1.85 0.03
CA GLU A 154 -10.44 -2.93 -0.42
C GLU A 154 -11.43 -2.44 -1.48
N PRO A 155 -11.81 -3.29 -2.45
CA PRO A 155 -12.76 -2.91 -3.48
C PRO A 155 -14.18 -2.90 -2.89
N ALA A 156 -14.85 -1.74 -2.92
CA ALA A 156 -16.24 -1.61 -2.52
C ALA A 156 -16.96 -0.62 -3.44
N ASN A 157 -18.17 -0.97 -3.88
CA ASN A 157 -18.98 -0.16 -4.81
C ASN A 157 -18.23 0.27 -6.08
N ARG A 158 -17.39 -0.63 -6.63
CA ARG A 158 -16.51 -0.38 -7.79
C ARG A 158 -15.47 0.74 -7.56
N GLN A 159 -15.12 1.01 -6.31
CA GLN A 159 -14.10 1.97 -5.91
C GLN A 159 -13.11 1.31 -4.95
N TRP A 160 -11.86 1.78 -4.97
CA TRP A 160 -10.90 1.47 -3.91
C TRP A 160 -11.25 2.30 -2.68
N LYS A 161 -11.58 1.63 -1.57
CA LYS A 161 -11.95 2.27 -0.30
C LYS A 161 -10.89 1.95 0.74
N ILE A 162 -10.60 2.90 1.62
CA ILE A 162 -9.57 2.76 2.65
C ILE A 162 -9.92 1.53 3.50
N TYR A 163 -8.96 0.61 3.64
CA TYR A 163 -9.03 -0.54 4.53
C TYR A 163 -8.02 -0.42 5.68
N GLY A 164 -6.82 0.12 5.39
CA GLY A 164 -5.76 0.30 6.37
C GLY A 164 -4.94 1.55 6.07
N VAL A 165 -4.54 2.25 7.13
CA VAL A 165 -3.71 3.44 7.07
C VAL A 165 -2.66 3.35 8.15
N SER A 166 -1.38 3.35 7.76
CA SER A 166 -0.25 3.50 8.65
C SER A 166 0.56 4.72 8.24
N VAL A 167 0.91 5.56 9.21
CA VAL A 167 1.73 6.75 8.98
C VAL A 167 2.71 6.92 10.13
N ASN A 168 3.98 7.12 9.78
CA ASN A 168 5.05 7.36 10.73
C ASN A 168 6.02 8.42 10.23
N LEU A 169 6.61 9.15 11.17
CA LEU A 169 7.67 10.10 10.87
C LEU A 169 9.04 9.49 11.14
N THR A 170 9.98 9.77 10.24
CA THR A 170 11.40 9.48 10.43
C THR A 170 12.22 10.70 10.07
N SER A 171 13.47 10.77 10.52
CA SER A 171 14.39 11.81 10.05
C SER A 171 14.55 11.69 8.54
N GLY A 172 14.35 12.80 7.83
CA GLY A 172 14.52 12.89 6.38
C GLY A 172 15.89 13.44 6.01
N ALA A 173 16.40 13.03 4.86
CA ALA A 173 17.59 13.62 4.25
C ALA A 173 17.16 14.43 3.01
N PRO A 174 17.89 15.49 2.63
CA PRO A 174 17.67 16.18 1.37
C PRO A 174 17.77 15.18 0.21
N GLN A 175 16.70 15.05 -0.57
CA GLN A 175 16.74 14.36 -1.86
C GLN A 175 16.66 15.42 -2.96
N ALA A 176 17.63 15.40 -3.86
CA ALA A 176 17.57 16.24 -5.06
C ALA A 176 16.37 15.79 -5.91
N PRO A 177 15.60 16.71 -6.51
CA PRO A 177 14.60 16.36 -7.50
C PRO A 177 15.23 15.49 -8.58
N ASP A 178 14.50 14.45 -9.03
CA ASP A 178 14.89 13.64 -10.20
C ASP A 178 14.88 14.55 -11.43
N THR A 179 16.00 15.25 -11.63
CA THR A 179 16.30 15.86 -12.92
C THR A 179 16.55 14.67 -13.83
N PRO A 180 15.85 14.53 -14.98
CA PRO A 180 16.17 13.51 -15.94
C PRO A 180 17.68 13.62 -16.21
N VAL A 181 18.43 12.60 -15.81
CA VAL A 181 19.83 12.48 -16.17
C VAL A 181 19.82 12.38 -17.68
N ALA A 182 20.04 13.50 -18.37
CA ALA A 182 20.56 13.45 -19.72
C ALA A 182 21.77 12.53 -19.62
N GLU A 183 21.68 11.37 -20.27
CA GLU A 183 22.70 10.34 -20.30
C GLU A 183 24.06 11.04 -20.30
N GLN A 184 24.85 10.79 -19.25
CA GLN A 184 26.23 11.25 -19.18
C GLN A 184 26.96 10.64 -20.37
N GLN A 185 26.96 11.38 -21.48
CA GLN A 185 27.91 11.21 -22.55
C GLN A 185 29.27 11.37 -21.89
N LYS A 186 29.96 10.25 -21.80
CA LYS A 186 31.38 10.16 -21.45
C LYS A 186 32.12 11.26 -22.23
N PRO A 187 32.82 12.19 -21.57
CA PRO A 187 33.66 13.14 -22.27
C PRO A 187 34.92 12.39 -22.71
N ASP A 188 34.86 11.75 -23.88
CA ASP A 188 36.07 11.45 -24.63
C ASP A 188 36.37 12.67 -25.52
N ASP A 189 37.60 13.14 -25.39
CA ASP A 189 38.28 14.23 -26.10
C ASP A 189 38.05 15.67 -25.59
N ALA A 190 38.85 16.01 -24.57
CA ALA A 190 39.16 17.38 -24.21
C ALA A 190 40.01 18.03 -25.32
N GLY A 191 39.34 18.58 -26.34
CA GLY A 191 39.94 19.58 -27.20
C GLY A 191 40.39 20.77 -26.34
N LEU A 192 41.65 21.19 -26.53
CA LEU A 192 42.30 22.28 -25.80
C LEU A 192 41.40 23.52 -25.69
N PRO A 193 41.33 24.18 -24.52
CA PRO A 193 40.57 25.42 -24.38
C PRO A 193 41.15 26.51 -25.30
N PRO A 194 40.31 27.31 -25.98
CA PRO A 194 40.79 28.46 -26.73
C PRO A 194 41.35 29.52 -25.77
N ASP A 195 42.53 30.06 -26.11
CA ASP A 195 43.20 31.09 -25.33
C ASP A 195 42.29 32.31 -25.10
N ALA A 196 42.14 32.70 -23.83
CA ALA A 196 41.39 33.88 -23.45
C ALA A 196 42.10 35.16 -23.94
N PRO A 197 41.39 36.13 -24.53
CA PRO A 197 42.00 37.42 -24.87
C PRO A 197 42.36 38.18 -23.58
N SER A 198 43.66 38.31 -23.35
CA SER A 198 44.24 39.09 -22.25
C SER A 198 43.91 40.58 -22.42
N MET A 199 42.97 41.08 -21.62
CA MET A 199 42.81 42.53 -21.42
C MET A 199 43.85 43.01 -20.40
N ALA A 200 45.06 43.29 -20.88
CA ALA A 200 46.05 44.03 -20.11
C ALA A 200 45.62 45.49 -19.97
N VAL A 201 45.09 45.86 -18.79
CA VAL A 201 44.92 47.25 -18.39
C VAL A 201 46.29 47.83 -18.07
N GLN A 202 46.85 48.64 -18.96
CA GLN A 202 48.10 49.38 -18.72
C GLN A 202 47.81 50.61 -17.84
N PRO A 203 48.44 50.76 -16.66
CA PRO A 203 48.37 52.01 -15.91
C PRO A 203 49.24 53.08 -16.61
N LYS A 204 48.58 54.19 -16.95
CA LYS A 204 49.14 55.41 -17.54
C LYS A 204 50.26 55.97 -16.66
N LYS A 205 51.48 56.08 -17.20
CA LYS A 205 52.61 56.80 -16.56
C LYS A 205 52.21 58.24 -16.27
N THR A 206 52.21 58.62 -14.99
CA THR A 206 52.21 60.02 -14.56
C THR A 206 53.64 60.55 -14.54
N ALA A 207 53.87 61.62 -15.30
CA ALA A 207 55.08 62.42 -15.26
C ALA A 207 55.17 63.19 -13.94
N LYS A 208 56.39 63.43 -13.46
CA LYS A 208 56.71 64.35 -12.35
C LYS A 208 57.88 65.24 -12.82
N PRO A 209 57.92 66.55 -12.45
CA PRO A 209 58.73 67.56 -13.14
C PRO A 209 60.24 67.40 -12.94
#